data_AF-A0A0B7MNS8-F1
#
_entry.id   AF-A0A0B7MNS8-F1
#
_cell.length_a   1.000
_cell.length_b   1.000
_cell.length_c   1.000
_cell.angle_alpha   90.00
_cell.angle_beta   90.00
_cell.angle_gamma   90.00
#
_symmetry.space_group_name_H-M   'P 1'
#
loop_
_entity.id
_entity.type
_entity.pdbx_description
1 polymer ?
#
loop_
_entity_poly.entity_id
_entity_poly.type
_entity_poly.pdbx_seq_one_letter_code
_entity_poly.pdbx_strand_id
1 'polypeptide(L)' 'MIAKVDLEEVLQVAGRNGDFAEVFMERSTQTRVSMEAGKIERVISGRDQGAGIRVVRGGEYRLWLYN' A
#
# COMPACT_ATOMS: atom_id res chain seq x y z
N MET A 1 -1.84 -15.34 5.64
CA MET A 1 -1.74 -14.07 6.39
C MET A 1 -0.25 -13.86 6.60
N ILE A 2 0.30 -12.69 6.26
CA ILE A 2 1.74 -12.44 6.50
C ILE A 2 1.93 -12.34 8.01
N ALA A 3 2.92 -13.06 8.56
CA ALA A 3 3.16 -13.02 9.99
C ALA A 3 3.83 -11.70 10.37
N LYS A 4 3.60 -11.24 11.60
CA LYS A 4 4.23 -10.03 12.11
C LYS A 4 5.76 -10.13 12.04
N VAL A 5 6.31 -11.31 12.32
CA VAL A 5 7.75 -11.58 12.27
C VAL A 5 8.34 -11.34 10.87
N ASP A 6 7.62 -11.73 9.81
CA ASP A 6 8.06 -11.51 8.42
C ASP A 6 8.13 -10.01 8.10
N LEU A 7 7.16 -9.23 8.59
CA LEU A 7 7.14 -7.77 8.42
C LEU A 7 8.25 -7.07 9.20
N GLU A 8 8.55 -7.55 10.41
CA GLU A 8 9.63 -7.04 11.24
C GLU A 8 11.00 -7.26 10.59
N GLU A 9 11.25 -8.45 10.02
CA GLU A 9 12.48 -8.74 9.29
C GLU A 9 12.65 -7.86 8.05
N VAL A 10 11.58 -7.71 7.26
CA VAL A 10 11.56 -6.84 6.08
C VAL A 10 11.86 -5.38 6.46
N LEU A 11 11.21 -4.86 7.52
CA LEU A 11 11.44 -3.51 8.02
C LEU A 11 12.85 -3.32 8.57
N GLN A 12 13.41 -4.31 9.25
CA GLN A 12 14.79 -4.26 9.73
C GLN A 12 15.80 -4.15 8.57
N VAL A 13 15.60 -4.91 7.49
CA VAL A 13 16.47 -4.83 6.31
C VAL A 13 16.31 -3.50 5.58
N ALA A 14 15.07 -3.04 5.41
CA ALA A 14 14.75 -1.79 4.74
C ALA A 14 15.31 -0.57 5.50
N GLY A 15 15.15 -0.55 6.83
CA GLY A 15 15.60 0.53 7.71
C GLY A 15 17.12 0.69 7.79
N ARG A 16 17.90 -0.33 7.42
CA ARG A 16 19.37 -0.18 7.31
C ARG A 16 19.80 0.79 6.21
N ASN A 17 18.91 1.08 5.26
CA ASN A 17 19.23 1.84 4.06
C ASN A 17 18.63 3.26 4.03
N GLY A 18 17.94 3.70 5.08
CA GLY A 18 17.35 5.03 5.17
C GLY A 18 17.07 5.46 6.61
N ASP A 19 16.60 6.69 6.78
CA ASP A 19 16.25 7.27 8.08
C ASP A 19 14.87 6.82 8.54
N PHE A 20 14.04 6.33 7.60
CA PHE A 20 12.71 5.81 7.85
C PHE A 20 12.37 4.72 6.84
N ALA A 21 11.65 3.68 7.29
CA ALA A 21 11.10 2.65 6.42
C ALA A 21 9.70 2.24 6.90
N GLU A 22 8.82 1.94 5.96
CA GLU A 22 7.46 1.48 6.23
C GLU A 22 7.02 0.40 5.24
N VAL A 23 6.08 -0.43 5.67
CA VAL A 23 5.39 -1.41 4.82
C VAL A 23 3.92 -1.03 4.76
N PHE A 24 3.39 -0.89 3.56
CA PHE A 24 1.97 -0.74 3.29
C PHE A 24 1.41 -2.07 2.80
N MET A 25 0.29 -2.51 3.35
CA MET A 25 -0.44 -3.69 2.87
C MET A 25 -1.82 -3.26 2.40
N GLU A 26 -2.21 -3.71 1.22
CA GLU A 26 -3.53 -3.46 0.68
C GLU A 26 -4.26 -4.75 0.32
N ARG A 27 -5.58 -4.65 0.44
CA ARG A 27 -6.51 -5.69 0.05
C ARG A 27 -7.77 -4.99 -0.44
N SER A 28 -8.13 -5.26 -1.68
CA SER A 28 -9.39 -4.78 -2.23
C SER A 28 -10.26 -5.96 -2.65
N THR A 29 -11.58 -5.76 -2.59
CA THR A 29 -12.56 -6.68 -3.14
C THR A 29 -13.54 -5.84 -3.92
N GLN A 30 -13.75 -6.19 -5.18
CA GLN A 30 -14.56 -5.42 -6.08
C GLN A 30 -15.52 -6.33 -6.81
N THR A 31 -16.78 -5.91 -6.83
CA THR A 31 -17.82 -6.51 -7.68
C THR A 31 -18.35 -5.41 -8.58
N ARG A 32 -18.32 -5.65 -9.89
CA ARG A 32 -18.90 -4.79 -10.92
C ARG A 32 -20.03 -5.55 -11.58
N VAL A 33 -21.19 -4.92 -11.64
CA VAL A 33 -22.36 -5.43 -12.38
C VAL A 33 -22.65 -4.43 -13.49
N SER A 34 -22.77 -4.93 -14.71
CA SER A 34 -23.13 -4.17 -15.91
C SER A 34 -24.50 -4.62 -16.39
N MET A 35 -25.38 -3.65 -16.63
CA MET A 35 -26.77 -3.88 -17.01
C MET A 35 -27.10 -3.04 -18.25
N GLU A 36 -27.81 -3.65 -19.20
CA GLU A 36 -28.24 -3.02 -20.43
C GLU A 36 -29.66 -3.48 -20.77
N ALA A 37 -30.48 -2.58 -21.33
CA ALA A 37 -31.86 -2.88 -21.76
C ALA A 37 -32.74 -3.64 -20.73
N GLY A 38 -32.59 -3.33 -19.43
CA GLY A 38 -33.37 -3.99 -18.38
C GLY A 38 -32.82 -5.36 -17.94
N LYS A 39 -31.66 -5.80 -18.46
CA LYS A 39 -31.06 -7.11 -18.21
C LYS A 39 -29.61 -7.00 -17.76
N ILE A 40 -29.19 -7.93 -16.90
CA ILE A 40 -27.79 -8.03 -16.46
C ILE A 40 -27.00 -8.69 -17.57
N GLU A 41 -25.99 -7.99 -18.07
CA GLU A 41 -25.13 -8.47 -19.15
C GLU A 41 -23.84 -9.07 -18.61
N ARG A 42 -23.31 -8.52 -17.51
CA ARG A 42 -22.04 -8.98 -16.94
C ARG A 42 -21.94 -8.75 -15.45
N VAL A 43 -21.38 -9.73 -14.75
CA VAL A 43 -20.93 -9.59 -13.37
C VAL A 43 -19.45 -9.98 -13.31
N ILE A 44 -18.60 -9.04 -12.89
CA ILE A 44 -17.17 -9.29 -12.64
C ILE A 44 -16.95 -9.12 -11.14
N SER A 45 -16.48 -10.18 -10.48
CA SER A 45 -15.98 -10.10 -9.11
C SER A 45 -14.49 -10.37 -9.11
N GLY A 46 -13.77 -9.69 -8.23
CA GLY A 46 -12.33 -9.80 -8.12
C GLY A 46 -11.86 -9.41 -6.73
N ARG A 47 -10.72 -9.99 -6.35
CA ARG A 47 -9.98 -9.67 -5.13
C ARG A 47 -8.56 -9.34 -5.53
N ASP A 48 -8.06 -8.22 -5.05
CA ASP A 48 -6.68 -7.80 -5.26
C ASP A 48 -5.97 -7.67 -3.91
N GLN A 49 -4.67 -7.94 -3.88
CA GLN A 49 -3.84 -7.86 -2.69
C GLN A 49 -2.42 -7.46 -3.10
N GLY A 50 -1.87 -6.50 -2.36
CA GLY A 50 -0.53 -5.99 -2.61
C GLY A 50 0.17 -5.61 -1.31
N ALA A 51 1.48 -5.52 -1.38
CA ALA A 51 2.28 -4.90 -0.34
C ALA A 51 3.36 -4.03 -1.00
N GLY A 52 3.60 -2.85 -0.44
CA GLY A 52 4.64 -1.93 -0.87
C GLY A 52 5.58 -1.62 0.29
N ILE A 53 6.87 -1.49 -0.01
CA ILE A 53 7.89 -1.08 0.97
C ILE A 53 8.42 0.27 0.52
N ARG A 54 8.47 1.24 1.42
CA ARG A 54 9.07 2.56 1.17
C ARG A 54 10.22 2.79 2.14
N VAL A 55 11.36 3.23 1.62
CA VAL A 55 12.54 3.64 2.39
C VAL A 55 12.87 5.09 2.04
N VAL A 56 13.02 5.93 3.05
CA VAL A 56 13.32 7.36 2.91
C VAL A 56 14.71 7.63 3.45
N ARG A 57 15.55 8.33 2.69
CA ARG A 57 16.89 8.76 3.09
C ARG A 57 17.05 10.25 2.82
N GLY A 58 17.41 11.01 3.85
CA GLY A 58 17.51 12.46 3.82
C GLY A 58 16.16 13.14 4.05
N GLY A 59 16.14 14.12 4.96
CA GLY A 59 14.99 14.97 5.23
C GLY A 59 15.43 16.38 5.61
N GLU A 60 15.59 17.27 4.62
CA GLU A 60 15.57 18.71 4.92
C GLU A 60 14.12 19.17 5.03
N TYR A 61 13.59 19.24 6.26
CA TYR A 61 12.43 20.09 6.54
C TYR A 61 12.95 21.44 7.04
N ARG A 62 13.27 22.33 6.11
CA ARG A 62 13.63 23.71 6.42
C ARG A 62 12.43 24.62 6.17
N LEU A 63 11.59 24.76 7.20
CA LEU A 63 10.62 25.84 7.27
C LEU A 63 11.36 27.09 7.78
N TRP A 64 11.82 27.92 6.87
CA TRP A 64 12.18 29.30 7.20
C TRP A 64 10.90 30.09 7.47
N LEU A 65 10.50 30.17 8.73
CA LEU A 65 9.61 31.24 9.19
C LEU A 65 10.52 32.33 9.76
N TYR A 66 10.81 33.36 8.94
CA TYR A 66 11.45 34.58 9.41
C TYR A 66 10.45 35.40 10.24
N ASN A 67 10.90 35.82 11.42
CA ASN A 67 10.35 36.93 12.21
C ASN A 67 10.61 38.27 11.50
#